data_AF-A0A645FE08-F1
#
_entry.id   AF-A0A645FE08-F1
#
_cell.length_a   1.000
_cell.length_b   1.000
_cell.length_c   1.000
_cell.angle_alpha   90.00
_cell.angle_beta   90.00
_cell.angle_gamma   90.00
#
_symmetry.space_group_name_H-M   'P 1'
#
loop_
_entity.id
_entity.type
_entity.pdbx_description
1 polymer ?
#
loop_
_entity_poly.entity_id
_entity_poly.type
_entity_poly.pdbx_seq_one_letter_code
_entity_poly.pdbx_strand_id
1 'polypeptide(L)'
;MELSDTVFRNDEDLDKVATLVTAFIRLGCQQLQMNVLNPEILAKAQQNPEQYRNLIVRVWGWSGYFVELAPAYQQHIMNRNHYILG
;
A
#
# COMPACT_ATOMS: atom_id res chain seq x y z
N MET A 1 6.17 1.96 -3.25
CA MET A 1 5.10 2.79 -3.82
C MET A 1 3.80 2.34 -3.18
N GLU A 2 2.99 3.28 -2.70
CA GLU A 2 1.66 2.98 -2.18
C GLU A 2 0.65 3.37 -3.26
N LEU A 3 -0.29 2.48 -3.56
CA LEU A 3 -1.37 2.67 -4.53
C LEU A 3 -2.70 2.61 -3.77
N SER A 4 -3.68 3.40 -4.21
CA SER A 4 -5.05 3.25 -3.73
C SER A 4 -5.63 1.91 -4.20
N ASP A 5 -6.49 1.30 -3.40
CA ASP A 5 -7.28 0.12 -3.79
C ASP A 5 -8.16 0.33 -5.03
N THR A 6 -8.40 1.58 -5.41
CA THR A 6 -9.14 1.93 -6.63
C THR A 6 -8.46 1.44 -7.91
N VAL A 7 -7.13 1.28 -7.93
CA VAL A 7 -6.37 0.96 -9.15
C VAL A 7 -6.58 -0.47 -9.67
N PHE A 8 -7.37 -1.29 -8.98
CA PHE A 8 -7.73 -2.66 -9.39
C PHE A 8 -9.23 -2.88 -9.53
N ARG A 9 -10.04 -1.80 -9.62
CA ARG A 9 -11.50 -1.91 -9.66
C ARG A 9 -12.07 -2.16 -11.06
N ASN A 10 -11.29 -1.93 -12.12
CA ASN A 10 -11.67 -2.15 -13.51
C ASN A 10 -10.44 -2.48 -14.36
N ASP A 11 -10.69 -2.96 -15.59
CA ASP A 11 -9.65 -3.40 -16.52
C ASP A 11 -8.74 -2.25 -16.97
N GLU A 12 -9.27 -1.04 -17.13
CA GLU A 12 -8.49 0.14 -17.53
C GLU A 12 -7.44 0.52 -16.48
N ASP A 13 -7.81 0.47 -15.20
CA ASP A 13 -6.90 0.79 -14.10
C ASP A 13 -5.87 -0.31 -13.89
N LEU A 14 -6.25 -1.57 -14.12
CA LEU A 14 -5.31 -2.70 -14.16
C LEU A 14 -4.25 -2.51 -15.25
N ASP A 15 -4.65 -2.08 -16.44
CA ASP A 15 -3.74 -1.80 -17.56
C ASP A 15 -2.76 -0.66 -17.23
N LYS A 16 -3.19 0.36 -16.47
CA LYS A 16 -2.29 1.43 -15.99
C LYS A 16 -1.22 0.88 -15.05
N VAL A 17 -1.58 -0.02 -14.13
CA VAL A 17 -0.61 -0.69 -13.25
C VAL A 17 0.34 -1.57 -14.05
N ALA A 18 -0.16 -2.36 -15.00
CA ALA A 18 0.66 -3.19 -15.88
C ALA A 18 1.66 -2.35 -16.70
N THR A 19 1.22 -1.19 -17.19
CA THR A 19 2.05 -0.23 -17.91
C THR A 19 3.16 0.33 -17.02
N LEU A 20 2.84 0.71 -15.78
CA LEU A 20 3.82 1.17 -14.80
C LEU A 20 4.91 0.12 -14.54
N VAL A 21 4.51 -1.14 -14.30
CA VAL A 21 5.44 -2.25 -14.06
C VAL A 21 6.32 -2.50 -15.28
N THR A 22 5.73 -2.47 -16.48
CA THR A 22 6.45 -2.65 -17.75
C THR A 22 7.48 -1.54 -17.97
N ALA A 23 7.11 -0.30 -17.72
CA ALA A 23 8.02 0.84 -17.84
C ALA A 23 9.19 0.73 -16.85
N PHE A 24 8.92 0.37 -15.59
CA PHE A 24 9.95 0.16 -14.57
C PHE A 24 11.01 -0.85 -15.01
N ILE A 25 10.57 -1.99 -15.57
CA ILE A 25 11.45 -3.03 -16.10
C ILE A 25 12.27 -2.50 -17.28
N ARG A 26 11.63 -1.82 -18.24
CA ARG A 26 12.29 -1.29 -19.44
C ARG A 26 13.35 -0.23 -19.12
N LEU A 27 13.17 0.52 -18.04
CA LEU A 27 14.14 1.51 -17.56
C LEU A 27 15.33 0.88 -16.82
N GLY A 28 15.37 -0.45 -16.66
CA GLY A 28 16.46 -1.15 -15.97
C GLY A 28 16.49 -0.89 -14.46
N CYS A 29 15.36 -0.51 -13.87
CA CYS A 29 15.28 -0.25 -12.44
C CYS A 29 15.40 -1.55 -11.63
N GLN A 30 16.07 -1.48 -10.48
CA GLN A 30 16.51 -2.69 -9.74
C GLN A 30 15.45 -3.28 -8.80
N GLN A 31 14.62 -2.45 -8.17
CA GLN A 31 13.69 -2.91 -7.14
C GLN A 31 12.39 -2.12 -7.13
N LEU A 32 11.27 -2.78 -7.42
CA LEU A 32 9.92 -2.22 -7.29
C LEU A 32 9.20 -2.92 -6.14
N GLN A 33 8.59 -2.12 -5.27
CA GLN A 33 7.71 -2.61 -4.22
C GLN A 33 6.43 -1.80 -4.26
N MET A 34 5.30 -2.50 -4.29
CA MET A 34 3.98 -1.91 -4.31
C MET A 34 3.19 -2.38 -3.10
N ASN A 35 2.35 -1.49 -2.61
CA ASN A 35 1.37 -1.77 -1.59
C ASN A 35 0.05 -1.18 -2.05
N VAL A 36 -1.05 -1.87 -1.79
CA VAL A 36 -2.39 -1.43 -2.22
C VAL A 36 -3.20 -1.23 -0.97
N LEU A 37 -3.39 0.03 -0.60
CA LEU A 37 -3.89 0.40 0.71
C LEU A 37 -5.12 1.28 0.60
N ASN A 38 -6.02 1.09 1.57
CA ASN A 38 -7.14 1.97 1.80
C ASN A 38 -6.94 2.66 3.17
N PRO A 39 -6.74 3.99 3.21
CA PRO A 39 -6.53 4.73 4.45
C PRO A 39 -7.62 4.52 5.50
N GLU A 40 -8.87 4.33 5.08
CA GLU A 40 -9.99 4.08 5.98
C GLU A 40 -9.86 2.70 6.64
N ILE A 41 -9.40 1.69 5.91
CA ILE A 41 -9.15 0.35 6.47
C ILE A 41 -8.01 0.41 7.49
N LEU A 42 -6.94 1.14 7.20
CA LEU A 42 -5.81 1.31 8.14
C LEU A 42 -6.27 2.02 9.42
N ALA A 43 -7.06 3.10 9.30
CA ALA A 43 -7.61 3.81 10.44
C ALA A 43 -8.53 2.91 11.30
N LYS A 44 -9.40 2.12 10.66
CA LYS A 44 -10.25 1.14 11.36
C LYS A 44 -9.42 0.05 12.06
N ALA A 45 -8.33 -0.39 11.44
CA ALA A 45 -7.41 -1.37 12.01
C ALA A 45 -6.62 -0.84 13.21
N GLN A 46 -6.31 0.45 13.26
CA GLN A 46 -5.72 1.07 14.46
C GLN A 46 -6.73 1.13 15.62
N GLN A 47 -8.00 1.40 15.31
CA GLN A 47 -9.05 1.53 16.33
C GLN A 47 -9.55 0.18 16.86
N ASN A 48 -9.60 -0.85 16.02
CA ASN A 48 -10.16 -2.17 16.33
C ASN A 48 -9.20 -3.30 15.90
N PRO A 49 -7.97 -3.38 16.44
CA PRO A 49 -6.92 -4.27 15.94
C PRO A 49 -7.30 -5.76 15.93
N GLU A 50 -8.19 -6.19 16.84
CA GLU A 50 -8.70 -7.55 16.90
C GLU A 50 -9.50 -7.98 15.66
N GLN A 51 -10.16 -7.04 14.97
CA GLN A 51 -10.91 -7.32 13.74
C GLN A 51 -10.00 -7.38 12.50
N TYR A 52 -8.78 -6.86 12.61
CA TYR A 52 -7.83 -6.71 11.49
C TYR A 52 -6.50 -7.46 11.74
N ARG A 53 -6.51 -8.51 12.57
CA ARG A 53 -5.29 -9.30 12.89
C ARG A 53 -4.56 -9.84 11.67
N ASN A 54 -5.30 -10.14 10.59
CA ASN A 54 -4.75 -10.68 9.36
C ASN A 54 -4.47 -9.60 8.29
N LEU A 55 -4.57 -8.31 8.63
CA LEU A 55 -4.26 -7.22 7.70
C LEU A 55 -2.76 -7.17 7.47
N ILE A 56 -2.32 -7.58 6.28
CA ILE A 56 -0.90 -7.56 5.89
C ILE A 56 -0.60 -6.28 5.12
N VAL A 57 0.53 -5.66 5.43
CA VAL A 57 1.06 -4.49 4.72
C VAL A 57 2.47 -4.75 4.24
N ARG A 58 2.84 -4.15 3.10
CA ARG A 58 4.23 -4.14 2.63
C ARG A 58 5.02 -3.06 3.36
N VAL A 59 6.07 -3.49 4.03
CA VAL A 59 7.11 -2.65 4.65
C VAL A 59 8.35 -2.72 3.75
N TRP A 60 9.31 -1.79 3.89
CA TRP A 60 10.51 -1.71 3.05
C TRP A 60 11.30 -3.05 2.99
N GLY A 61 10.99 -3.88 2.00
CA GLY A 61 11.64 -5.17 1.76
C GLY A 61 10.90 -6.40 2.31
N TRP A 62 9.89 -6.26 3.16
CA TRP A 62 9.20 -7.37 3.82
C TRP A 62 7.72 -7.09 4.03
N SER A 63 6.92 -8.11 4.35
CA SER A 63 5.49 -7.94 4.64
C SER A 63 5.21 -8.32 6.10
N GLY A 64 4.35 -7.57 6.78
CA GLY A 64 4.02 -7.80 8.19
C GLY A 64 2.55 -7.54 8.50
N TYR A 65 2.08 -8.07 9.63
CA TYR A 65 0.73 -7.79 10.13
C TYR A 65 0.68 -6.36 10.69
N PHE A 66 -0.19 -5.54 10.12
CA PHE A 66 -0.27 -4.11 10.43
C PHE A 66 -0.45 -3.84 11.93
N VAL A 67 -1.32 -4.62 12.57
CA VAL A 67 -1.65 -4.45 14.00
C VAL A 67 -0.53 -4.88 14.94
N GLU A 68 0.45 -5.65 14.46
CA GLU A 68 1.64 -6.05 15.21
C GLU A 68 2.80 -5.04 15.08
N LEU A 69 2.68 -4.10 14.15
CA LEU A 69 3.68 -3.04 13.97
C LEU A 69 3.61 -2.03 15.12
N ALA A 70 4.77 -1.50 15.54
CA ALA A 70 4.78 -0.40 16.50
C ALA A 70 4.02 0.82 15.95
N PRO A 71 3.35 1.62 16.80
CA PRO A 71 2.50 2.75 16.37
C PRO A 71 3.20 3.74 15.41
N ALA A 72 4.50 3.99 15.63
CA ALA A 72 5.30 4.84 14.74
C ALA A 72 5.34 4.29 13.30
N TYR A 73 5.51 2.98 13.12
CA TYR A 73 5.52 2.35 11.79
C TYR A 73 4.14 2.36 11.14
N GLN A 74 3.07 2.11 11.91
CA GLN A 74 1.71 2.23 11.41
C GLN A 74 1.45 3.66 10.87
N GLN A 75 1.85 4.68 11.63
CA GLN A 75 1.73 6.08 11.22
C GLN A 75 2.58 6.39 9.99
N HIS A 76 3.80 5.88 9.90
CA HIS A 76 4.65 6.05 8.72
C HIS A 76 4.00 5.49 7.45
N ILE A 77 3.33 4.34 7.54
CA ILE A 77 2.60 3.74 6.40
C ILE A 77 1.39 4.60 6.02
N MET A 78 0.61 5.06 6.99
CA MET A 78 -0.56 5.90 6.74
C MET A 78 -0.19 7.25 6.12
N ASN A 79 0.88 7.90 6.61
CA ASN A 79 1.31 9.20 6.11
C ASN A 79 1.76 9.17 4.64
N ARG A 80 2.26 8.04 4.14
CA ARG A 80 2.63 7.88 2.73
C ARG A 80 1.44 7.86 1.78
N ASN A 81 0.28 7.49 2.29
CA ASN A 81 -0.97 7.49 1.53
C ASN A 81 -1.69 8.84 1.62
N HIS A 82 -1.17 9.79 2.40
CA HIS A 82 -1.75 11.11 2.62
C HIS A 82 -1.08 12.18 1.74
N TYR A 83 -0.94 11.93 0.44
CA TYR A 83 -0.62 12.98 -0.53
C TYR A 83 -1.90 13.34 -1.28
N ILE A 84 -2.65 14.30 -0.74
CA ILE A 84 -3.70 14.99 -1.49
C ILE A 84 -2.96 16.08 -2.28
N LEU A 85 -2.90 15.94 -3.61
CA LEU A 85 -2.52 17.05 -4.47
C LEU A 85 -3.64 18.10 -4.33
N GLY A 86 -3.34 19.20 -3.65
CA GLY A 86 -4.19 20.39 -3.61
C GLY A 86 -4.18 21.13 -4.95
#